data_AF-X0ZVK9-F1
#
_entry.id   AF-X0ZVK9-F1
#
_cell.length_a   1.000
_cell.length_b   1.000
_cell.length_c   1.000
_cell.angle_alpha   90.00
_cell.angle_beta   90.00
_cell.angle_gamma   90.00
#
_symmetry.space_group_name_H-M   'P 1'
#
loop_
_entity.id
_entity.type
_entity.pdbx_description
1 polymer ?
#
loop_
_entity_poly.entity_id
_entity_poly.type
_entity_poly.pdbx_seq_one_letter_code
_entity_poly.pdbx_strand_id
1 'polypeptide(L)'
;MKNNNHLKLLEGLKKVSPGTILREGIENIVQAKMGSIIVLSDLKKVRKIFNGGFRIDCKLTPSKLYELSKMDGALILNEDGTRIIYANTHLFPNPRISTTETGIMHQTAEFILLLLPAATMIL
;
A
#
# COMPACT_ATOMS: atom_id res chain seq x y z
N MET A 1 -25.42 -3.18 16.11
CA MET A 1 -24.08 -3.63 15.67
C MET A 1 -23.27 -2.39 15.33
N LYS A 2 -22.29 -1.99 16.17
CA LYS A 2 -21.41 -0.85 15.82
C LYS A 2 -20.66 -1.22 14.55
N ASN A 3 -20.68 -0.32 13.57
CA ASN A 3 -20.21 -0.55 12.20
C ASN A 3 -18.69 -0.81 12.21
N ASN A 4 -18.27 -2.09 12.16
CA ASN A 4 -16.84 -2.48 12.18
C ASN A 4 -16.02 -1.81 11.05
N ASN A 5 -16.67 -1.44 9.96
CA ASN A 5 -16.04 -0.74 8.84
C ASN A 5 -15.60 0.69 9.22
N HIS A 6 -16.36 1.37 10.09
CA HIS A 6 -16.01 2.72 10.55
C HIS A 6 -14.74 2.70 11.41
N LEU A 7 -14.57 1.67 12.25
CA LEU A 7 -13.37 1.50 13.06
C LEU A 7 -12.14 1.24 12.19
N LYS A 8 -12.26 0.36 11.18
CA LYS A 8 -11.17 0.09 10.22
C LYS A 8 -10.79 1.32 9.40
N LEU A 9 -11.77 2.12 8.97
CA LEU A 9 -11.52 3.37 8.27
C LEU A 9 -10.77 4.37 9.16
N LEU A 10 -11.21 4.54 10.41
CA LEU A 10 -10.53 5.41 11.37
C LEU A 10 -9.10 4.96 11.65
N GLU A 11 -8.85 3.66 11.77
CA GLU A 11 -7.50 3.12 11.92
C GLU A 11 -6.62 3.41 10.69
N GLY A 12 -7.17 3.25 9.48
CA GLY A 12 -6.48 3.63 8.25
C GLY A 12 -6.15 5.12 8.22
N LEU A 13 -7.12 5.99 8.52
CA LEU A 13 -6.93 7.44 8.56
C LEU A 13 -5.88 7.86 9.59
N LYS A 14 -5.83 7.24 10.77
CA LYS A 14 -4.79 7.49 11.77
C LYS A 14 -3.39 7.19 11.25
N LYS A 15 -3.21 6.13 10.45
CA LYS A 15 -1.90 5.76 9.88
C LYS A 15 -1.40 6.77 8.84
N VAL A 16 -2.31 7.45 8.16
CA VAL A 16 -1.99 8.49 7.16
C VAL A 16 -2.20 9.90 7.69
N SER A 17 -2.43 10.06 8.99
CA SER A 17 -2.65 11.37 9.59
C SER A 17 -1.35 12.18 9.66
N PRO A 18 -1.41 13.52 9.64
CA PRO A 18 -0.26 14.41 9.83
C PRO A 18 0.54 14.06 11.09
N GLY A 19 1.87 14.19 10.99
CA GLY A 19 2.81 13.85 12.07
C GLY A 19 3.19 12.37 12.16
N THR A 20 2.68 11.52 11.26
CA THR A 20 3.15 10.14 11.12
C THR A 20 4.29 10.04 10.10
N ILE A 21 5.24 9.13 10.35
CA ILE A 21 6.35 8.83 9.42
C ILE A 21 5.82 8.45 8.03
N LEU A 22 4.73 7.69 7.98
CA LEU A 22 4.10 7.27 6.75
C LEU A 22 3.55 8.48 5.98
N ARG A 23 2.85 9.40 6.66
CA ARG A 23 2.33 10.62 6.04
C ARG A 23 3.44 11.52 5.50
N GLU A 24 4.52 11.72 6.26
CA GLU A 24 5.68 12.50 5.79
C GLU A 24 6.31 11.90 4.52
N GLY A 25 6.48 10.58 4.49
CA GLY A 25 7.00 9.90 3.30
C GLY A 25 6.06 10.01 2.10
N ILE A 26 4.75 9.88 2.32
CA ILE A 26 3.71 10.08 1.30
C ILE A 26 3.77 11.51 0.73
N GLU A 27 3.92 12.53 1.60
CA GLU A 27 4.01 13.92 1.15
C GLU A 27 5.20 14.16 0.23
N ASN A 28 6.36 13.56 0.52
CA ASN A 28 7.54 13.65 -0.35
C ASN A 28 7.27 13.05 -1.75
N ILE A 29 6.55 11.93 -1.82
CA ILE A 29 6.18 11.27 -3.08
C ILE A 29 5.26 12.17 -3.91
N VAL A 30 4.21 12.69 -3.28
CA VAL A 30 3.23 13.58 -3.92
C VAL A 30 3.89 14.88 -4.39
N GLN A 31 4.75 15.48 -3.57
CA GLN A 31 5.50 16.69 -3.95
C GLN A 31 6.41 16.48 -5.16
N ALA A 32 7.01 15.28 -5.27
CA ALA A 32 7.82 14.89 -6.41
C ALA A 32 6.99 14.51 -7.65
N LYS A 33 5.65 14.57 -7.58
CA LYS A 33 4.71 14.16 -8.64
C LYS A 33 4.94 12.72 -9.11
N MET A 34 5.30 11.86 -8.17
CA MET A 34 5.54 10.44 -8.43
C MET A 34 4.33 9.63 -8.00
N GLY A 35 3.99 8.61 -8.77
CA GLY A 35 2.95 7.65 -8.40
C GLY A 35 3.57 6.43 -7.70
N SER A 36 2.84 5.86 -6.74
CA SER A 36 3.26 4.62 -6.07
C SER A 36 2.07 3.85 -5.51
N ILE A 37 2.13 2.52 -5.57
CA ILE A 37 1.18 1.65 -4.88
C ILE A 37 1.79 1.20 -3.56
N ILE A 38 1.15 1.51 -2.45
CA ILE A 38 1.61 1.13 -1.10
C ILE A 38 0.56 0.22 -0.46
N VAL A 39 0.96 -0.97 -0.03
CA VAL A 39 0.10 -1.97 0.59
C VAL A 39 0.52 -2.18 2.04
N LEU A 40 -0.38 -1.99 3.00
CA LEU A 40 -0.19 -2.34 4.41
C LEU A 40 -0.95 -3.63 4.70
N SER A 41 -0.20 -4.72 4.97
CA SER A 41 -0.80 -6.02 5.28
C SER A 41 0.19 -6.96 5.98
N ASP A 42 -0.33 -8.01 6.62
CA ASP A 42 0.49 -9.15 7.02
C ASP A 42 1.02 -9.85 5.76
N LEU A 43 2.32 -10.11 5.73
CA LEU A 43 3.00 -10.73 4.59
C LEU A 43 2.31 -12.03 4.14
N LYS A 44 1.83 -12.87 5.06
CA LYS A 44 1.17 -14.15 4.74
C LYS A 44 -0.13 -13.95 3.96
N LYS A 45 -0.86 -12.85 4.22
CA LYS A 45 -2.11 -12.51 3.52
C LYS A 45 -1.82 -12.03 2.11
N VAL A 46 -0.87 -11.11 1.96
CA VAL A 46 -0.55 -10.45 0.69
C VAL A 46 0.36 -11.28 -0.23
N ARG A 47 1.09 -12.28 0.28
CA ARG A 47 2.01 -13.11 -0.52
C ARG A 47 1.36 -13.81 -1.71
N LYS A 48 0.05 -14.08 -1.65
CA LYS A 48 -0.69 -14.76 -2.74
C LYS A 48 -1.02 -13.85 -3.92
N ILE A 49 -0.89 -12.54 -3.76
CA ILE A 49 -1.37 -11.55 -4.74
C ILE A 49 -0.25 -10.75 -5.39
N PHE A 50 1.02 -11.05 -5.07
CA PHE A 50 2.17 -10.43 -5.72
C PHE A 50 3.25 -11.45 -6.07
N ASN A 51 3.96 -11.22 -7.17
CA ASN A 51 5.18 -11.94 -7.52
C ASN A 51 6.35 -10.96 -7.70
N GLY A 52 7.56 -11.53 -7.76
CA GLY A 52 8.79 -10.76 -7.92
C GLY A 52 9.07 -9.83 -6.73
N GLY A 53 9.74 -8.73 -7.03
CA GLY A 53 10.20 -7.74 -6.07
C GLY A 53 11.38 -8.19 -5.21
N PHE A 54 11.91 -7.21 -4.48
CA PHE A 54 13.06 -7.38 -3.60
C PHE A 54 12.61 -7.35 -2.15
N ARG A 55 13.05 -8.33 -1.36
CA ARG A 55 12.85 -8.31 0.08
C ARG A 55 13.83 -7.30 0.67
N ILE A 56 13.30 -6.19 1.18
CA ILE A 56 14.09 -5.11 1.80
C ILE A 56 14.19 -5.33 3.31
N ASP A 57 13.05 -5.67 3.94
CA ASP A 57 12.91 -5.90 5.38
C ASP A 57 13.65 -4.88 6.26
N CYS A 58 13.27 -3.61 6.15
CA CYS A 58 13.89 -2.53 6.90
C CYS A 58 12.87 -1.64 7.60
N LYS A 59 13.32 -0.89 8.62
CA LYS A 59 12.49 0.11 9.30
C LYS A 59 12.08 1.22 8.32
N LEU A 60 10.81 1.61 8.37
CA LEU A 60 10.26 2.73 7.60
C LEU A 60 10.90 4.05 8.06
N THR A 61 11.37 4.82 7.09
CA THR A 61 11.69 6.24 7.25
C THR A 61 11.12 7.00 6.04
N PRO A 62 10.85 8.31 6.16
CA PRO A 62 10.28 9.07 5.05
C PRO A 62 11.17 9.00 3.80
N SER A 63 12.50 9.12 3.97
CA SER A 63 13.47 9.02 2.88
C SER A 63 13.49 7.64 2.22
N LYS A 64 13.42 6.55 3.00
CA LYS A 64 13.41 5.19 2.42
C LYS A 64 12.13 4.92 1.65
N LEU A 65 10.99 5.40 2.17
CA LEU A 65 9.72 5.28 1.46
C LEU A 65 9.80 6.00 0.11
N TYR A 66 10.27 7.25 0.13
CA TYR A 66 10.44 8.09 -1.04
C TYR A 66 11.42 7.52 -2.07
N GLU A 67 12.58 7.00 -1.65
CA GLU A 67 13.56 6.42 -2.57
C GLU A 67 13.05 5.13 -3.22
N LEU A 68 12.41 4.25 -2.44
CA LEU A 68 11.90 2.98 -2.95
C LEU A 68 10.63 3.14 -3.79
N SER A 69 9.83 4.19 -3.57
CA SER A 69 8.68 4.51 -4.42
C SER A 69 9.06 5.00 -5.82
N LYS A 70 10.35 5.28 -6.07
CA LYS A 70 10.85 5.58 -7.41
C LYS A 70 10.91 4.35 -8.32
N MET A 71 10.87 3.17 -7.71
CA MET A 71 10.83 1.91 -8.44
C MET A 71 9.42 1.67 -8.98
N ASP A 72 9.31 0.94 -10.08
CA ASP A 72 8.02 0.47 -10.58
C ASP A 72 7.35 -0.50 -9.59
N GLY A 73 6.03 -0.70 -9.75
CA GLY A 73 5.27 -1.68 -8.97
C GLY A 73 4.87 -1.19 -7.58
N ALA A 74 4.72 -2.15 -6.66
CA ALA A 74 4.17 -1.89 -5.32
C ALA A 74 5.18 -2.10 -4.19
N LEU A 75 5.00 -1.28 -3.16
CA LEU A 75 5.67 -1.38 -1.86
C LEU A 75 4.77 -2.14 -0.89
N ILE A 76 5.32 -3.14 -0.22
CA ILE A 76 4.62 -3.92 0.80
C ILE A 76 5.19 -3.53 2.17
N LEU A 77 4.35 -2.91 2.99
CA LEU A 77 4.62 -2.57 4.38
C LEU A 77 3.93 -3.59 5.30
N ASN A 78 4.43 -3.71 6.53
CA ASN A 78 3.69 -4.42 7.58
C ASN A 78 2.39 -3.68 7.94
N GLU A 79 1.48 -4.37 8.64
CA GLU A 79 0.16 -3.81 9.01
C GLU A 79 0.26 -2.47 9.74
N ASP A 80 1.28 -2.29 10.59
CA ASP A 80 1.47 -1.07 11.38
C ASP A 80 2.13 0.08 10.60
N GLY A 81 2.61 -0.16 9.37
CA GLY A 81 3.33 0.84 8.59
C GLY A 81 4.65 1.27 9.24
N THR A 82 5.35 0.36 9.93
CA THR A 82 6.62 0.65 10.61
C THR A 82 7.83 0.03 9.91
N ARG A 83 7.61 -0.90 8.98
CA ARG A 83 8.65 -1.59 8.21
C ARG A 83 8.25 -1.76 6.74
N ILE A 84 9.24 -1.59 5.85
CA ILE A 84 9.15 -1.92 4.44
C ILE A 84 9.62 -3.37 4.28
N ILE A 85 8.73 -4.26 3.85
CA ILE A 85 9.04 -5.69 3.69
C ILE A 85 9.52 -5.96 2.26
N TYR A 86 8.78 -5.49 1.26
CA TYR A 86 9.14 -5.64 -0.15
C TYR A 86 9.01 -4.33 -0.93
N ALA A 87 9.81 -4.22 -1.99
CA ALA A 87 9.71 -3.16 -3.00
C ALA A 87 9.73 -3.78 -4.40
N ASN A 88 9.26 -3.01 -5.39
CA ASN A 88 9.17 -3.42 -6.79
C ASN A 88 8.40 -4.73 -7.01
N THR A 89 7.29 -4.89 -6.28
CA THR A 89 6.43 -6.07 -6.42
C THR A 89 5.41 -5.87 -7.52
N HIS A 90 5.17 -6.91 -8.32
CA HIS A 90 4.08 -6.89 -9.30
C HIS A 90 2.85 -7.52 -8.68
N LEU A 91 1.77 -6.73 -8.59
CA LEU A 91 0.49 -7.18 -8.08
C LEU A 91 -0.30 -7.83 -9.22
N PHE A 92 -0.92 -8.97 -8.95
CA PHE A 92 -1.70 -9.70 -9.93
C PHE A 92 -3.19 -9.61 -9.58
N PRO A 93 -3.94 -8.71 -10.25
CA PRO A 93 -5.39 -8.68 -10.08
C PRO A 93 -6.03 -9.96 -10.61
N ASN A 94 -7.00 -10.50 -9.87
CA ASN A 94 -7.85 -11.58 -10.35
C ASN A 94 -8.80 -10.98 -11.39
N PRO A 95 -8.72 -11.41 -12.66
CA PRO A 95 -9.50 -10.80 -13.74
C PRO A 95 -11.00 -11.06 -13.64
N ARG A 96 -11.45 -11.89 -12.68
CA ARG A 96 -12.87 -12.20 -12.46
C ARG A 96 -13.62 -11.15 -11.63
N ILE A 97 -12.91 -10.18 -11.05
CA ILE A 97 -13.53 -9.10 -10.27
C ILE A 97 -13.80 -7.93 -11.20
N SER A 98 -15.07 -7.54 -11.33
CA SER A 98 -15.46 -6.31 -12.04
C SER A 98 -15.08 -5.08 -11.20
N THR A 99 -14.41 -4.13 -11.83
CA THR A 99 -13.96 -2.86 -11.24
C THR A 99 -14.61 -1.70 -12.00
N THR A 100 -15.07 -0.68 -11.28
CA THR A 100 -15.54 0.57 -11.90
C THR A 100 -14.42 1.61 -12.04
N GLU A 101 -13.26 1.36 -11.42
CA GLU A 101 -12.10 2.23 -11.50
C GLU A 101 -11.44 2.23 -12.89
N THR A 102 -10.89 3.39 -13.27
CA THR A 102 -10.16 3.58 -14.52
C THR A 102 -8.66 3.72 -14.25
N GLY A 103 -7.85 3.04 -15.05
CA GLY A 103 -6.39 3.01 -14.88
C GLY A 103 -5.89 1.81 -14.07
N ILE A 104 -4.80 1.20 -14.53
CA ILE A 104 -4.28 -0.09 -14.02
C ILE A 104 -3.98 -0.03 -12.52
N MET A 105 -3.47 1.10 -12.01
CA MET A 105 -3.15 1.26 -10.59
C MET A 105 -4.41 1.27 -9.71
N HIS A 106 -5.44 2.04 -10.11
CA HIS A 106 -6.72 2.12 -9.39
C HIS A 106 -7.46 0.79 -9.38
N GLN A 107 -7.52 0.12 -10.53
CA GLN A 107 -8.09 -1.23 -10.65
C GLN A 107 -7.36 -2.22 -9.73
N THR A 108 -6.03 -2.13 -9.66
CA THR A 108 -5.22 -2.99 -8.79
C THR A 108 -5.51 -2.74 -7.31
N ALA A 109 -5.69 -1.49 -6.88
CA ALA A 109 -5.99 -1.21 -5.48
C ALA A 109 -7.40 -1.64 -5.06
N GLU A 110 -8.41 -1.39 -5.89
CA GLU A 110 -9.79 -1.86 -5.63
C GLU A 110 -9.81 -3.39 -5.54
N PHE A 111 -9.13 -4.06 -6.45
CA PHE A 111 -8.96 -5.50 -6.43
C PHE A 111 -8.37 -6.01 -5.10
N ILE A 112 -7.28 -5.40 -4.63
CA ILE A 112 -6.63 -5.80 -3.37
C ILE A 112 -7.58 -5.65 -2.19
N LEU A 113 -8.30 -4.53 -2.14
CA LEU A 113 -9.23 -4.23 -1.07
C LEU A 113 -10.38 -5.23 -1.01
N LEU A 114 -10.86 -5.70 -2.17
CA LEU A 114 -11.93 -6.69 -2.27
C LEU A 114 -11.48 -8.10 -1.90
N LEU A 115 -10.21 -8.45 -2.16
CA LEU A 115 -9.71 -9.80 -1.88
C LEU A 115 -9.11 -9.99 -0.50
N LEU A 116 -8.53 -8.95 0.09
CA LEU A 116 -7.78 -9.06 1.33
C LEU A 116 -8.19 -7.96 2.31
N PRO A 117 -8.16 -8.26 3.63
CA PRO A 117 -8.21 -7.24 4.65
C PRO A 117 -6.85 -6.52 4.71
N ALA A 118 -6.54 -5.75 3.66
CA ALA A 118 -5.34 -4.94 3.50
C ALA A 118 -5.75 -3.48 3.28
N ALA A 119 -4.92 -2.55 3.72
CA ALA A 119 -5.07 -1.15 3.34
C ALA A 119 -4.16 -0.87 2.14
N THR A 120 -4.73 -0.32 1.08
CA THR A 120 -4.01 -0.01 -0.16
C THR A 120 -4.09 1.50 -0.39
N MET A 121 -2.97 2.11 -0.75
CA MET A 121 -2.89 3.52 -1.09
C MET A 121 -2.28 3.67 -2.47
N ILE A 122 -2.87 4.58 -3.25
CA ILE A 122 -2.34 5.04 -4.53
C ILE A 122 -2.07 6.53 -4.36
N LEU A 123 -0.89 6.96 -4.82
CA LEU A 123 -0.46 8.35 -4.86
C LEU A 123 -0.27 8.77 -6.31
#